data_AF-A0A4S4GPG2-F1
#
_entry.id   AF-A0A4S4GPG2-F1
#
_cell.length_a   1.000
_cell.length_b   1.000
_cell.length_c   1.000
_cell.angle_alpha   90.00
_cell.angle_beta   90.00
_cell.angle_gamma   90.00
#
_symmetry.space_group_name_H-M   'P 1'
#
loop_
_entity.id
_entity.type
_entity.pdbx_description
1 polymer ?
#
loop_
_entity_poly.entity_id
_entity_poly.type
_entity_poly.pdbx_seq_one_letter_code
_entity_poly.pdbx_strand_id
1 'polypeptide(L)'
;MADTPVLIYGLIGYPLTHSFSKNYFNEKFKAEGINARYLNFELPDIGDLMEAISEYPALQGFNVTIPYKEQVMGYLNEIDPVAEKIGAVNVVKIIRHKGSMILKGYNSDVVGFCDSVRPLLKPWHKKALILGTGGASKAVYHGLIDLGVEPVLVSRTNRDGVLAYGELTPEIMNEYKVVVNTTPLGMYPHMDECPDIPYQLLTPEHLCYDLLYNPDVTLFMKRAADYGAVTKNGLEMLLLQAFVSWNIWNSK
;
A
#
# COMPACT_ATOMS: atom_id res chain seq x y z
N MET A 1 -31.86 13.75 18.80
CA MET A 1 -30.73 13.00 19.37
C MET A 1 -29.90 12.56 18.20
N ALA A 2 -28.70 13.11 18.02
CA ALA A 2 -27.86 12.73 16.88
C ALA A 2 -27.35 11.29 17.10
N ASP A 3 -27.45 10.46 16.07
CA ASP A 3 -26.91 9.10 15.99
C ASP A 3 -25.43 9.09 16.39
N THR A 4 -25.13 8.74 17.63
CA THR A 4 -23.77 8.35 17.99
C THR A 4 -23.50 7.02 17.28
N PRO A 5 -22.52 6.93 16.37
CA PRO A 5 -22.21 5.67 15.71
C PRO A 5 -21.85 4.62 16.76
N VAL A 6 -22.35 3.40 16.56
CA VAL A 6 -22.08 2.30 17.51
C VAL A 6 -20.63 1.84 17.40
N LEU A 7 -20.04 1.88 16.20
CA LEU A 7 -18.67 1.45 15.94
C LEU A 7 -17.84 2.55 15.26
N ILE A 8 -16.57 2.66 15.63
CA ILE A 8 -15.62 3.58 15.00
C ILE A 8 -14.51 2.77 14.35
N TYR A 9 -14.12 3.19 13.15
CA TYR A 9 -12.92 2.78 12.45
C TYR A 9 -12.11 4.02 12.08
N GLY A 10 -10.87 3.87 11.65
CA GLY A 10 -10.17 5.03 11.10
C GLY A 10 -8.85 4.77 10.43
N LEU A 11 -8.15 5.85 10.13
CA LEU A 11 -6.84 5.87 9.49
C LEU A 11 -5.88 6.65 10.39
N ILE A 12 -4.74 6.04 10.72
CA ILE A 12 -3.63 6.66 11.44
C ILE A 12 -2.50 6.97 10.46
N GLY A 13 -1.97 8.18 10.50
CA GLY A 13 -0.89 8.64 9.62
C GLY A 13 -0.63 10.13 9.78
N TYR A 14 0.35 10.64 9.05
CA TYR A 14 0.65 12.07 9.02
C TYR A 14 1.41 12.49 7.75
N PRO A 15 0.99 13.57 7.05
CA PRO A 15 -0.30 14.26 7.17
C PRO A 15 -1.44 13.48 6.48
N LEU A 16 -2.70 13.74 6.84
CA LEU A 16 -3.90 13.08 6.29
C LEU A 16 -4.85 14.08 5.57
N THR A 17 -4.29 15.05 4.85
CA THR A 17 -5.02 16.15 4.19
C THR A 17 -6.16 15.68 3.27
N HIS A 18 -5.94 14.64 2.47
CA HIS A 18 -6.97 13.98 1.68
C HIS A 18 -6.89 12.45 1.86
N SER A 19 -7.95 11.85 2.42
CA SER A 19 -8.01 10.41 2.70
C SER A 19 -9.09 9.74 1.87
N PHE A 20 -8.65 8.98 0.86
CA PHE A 20 -9.51 8.08 0.10
C PHE A 20 -10.27 7.13 1.03
N SER A 21 -9.56 6.47 1.96
CA SER A 21 -10.13 5.47 2.87
C SER A 21 -11.30 6.02 3.68
N LYS A 22 -11.19 7.27 4.16
CA LYS A 22 -12.27 7.91 4.92
C LYS A 22 -13.55 8.05 4.10
N ASN A 23 -13.44 8.54 2.86
CA ASN A 23 -14.61 8.70 2.00
C ASN A 23 -15.19 7.33 1.63
N TYR A 24 -14.33 6.41 1.17
CA TYR A 24 -14.70 5.06 0.77
C TYR A 24 -15.49 4.31 1.86
N PHE A 25 -14.96 4.25 3.09
CA PHE A 25 -15.61 3.50 4.17
C PHE A 25 -16.91 4.17 4.62
N ASN A 26 -16.97 5.49 4.73
CA ASN A 26 -18.22 6.16 5.14
C ASN A 26 -19.31 6.02 4.06
N GLU A 27 -18.96 6.05 2.78
CA GLU A 27 -19.90 5.75 1.69
C GLU A 27 -20.39 4.30 1.76
N LYS A 28 -19.47 3.34 1.94
CA LYS A 28 -19.81 1.93 2.15
C LYS A 28 -20.77 1.75 3.33
N PHE A 29 -20.48 2.36 4.47
CA PHE A 29 -21.33 2.23 5.67
C PHE A 29 -22.73 2.77 5.43
N LYS A 30 -22.84 3.92 4.76
CA LYS A 30 -24.13 4.49 4.37
C LYS A 30 -24.89 3.59 3.39
N ALA A 31 -24.22 3.08 2.37
CA ALA A 31 -24.83 2.25 1.33
C ALA A 31 -25.32 0.89 1.88
N GLU A 32 -24.60 0.30 2.83
CA GLU A 32 -24.91 -1.01 3.41
C GLU A 32 -25.70 -0.93 4.72
N GLY A 33 -26.08 0.27 5.17
CA GLY A 33 -26.82 0.47 6.42
C GLY A 33 -26.04 0.08 7.68
N ILE A 34 -24.70 0.14 7.63
CA ILE A 34 -23.82 -0.18 8.74
C ILE A 34 -23.75 1.04 9.67
N ASN A 35 -24.11 0.88 10.94
CA ASN A 35 -24.03 1.94 11.94
C ASN A 35 -22.59 2.14 12.46
N ALA A 36 -21.72 2.65 11.59
CA ALA A 36 -20.31 2.92 11.89
C ALA A 36 -19.82 4.24 11.27
N ARG A 37 -18.71 4.76 11.76
CA ARG A 37 -18.00 5.90 11.15
C ARG A 37 -16.53 5.59 10.96
N TYR A 38 -15.96 6.12 9.89
CA TYR A 38 -14.53 6.09 9.62
C TYR A 38 -13.92 7.49 9.83
N LEU A 39 -12.91 7.60 10.70
CA LEU A 39 -12.25 8.85 11.07
C LEU A 39 -10.79 8.89 10.60
N ASN A 40 -10.24 10.10 10.44
CA ASN A 40 -8.80 10.27 10.31
C ASN A 40 -8.25 10.65 11.68
N PHE A 41 -7.15 10.03 12.06
CA PHE A 41 -6.37 10.29 13.25
C PHE A 41 -5.00 10.75 12.79
N GLU A 42 -4.86 12.06 12.61
CA GLU A 42 -3.62 12.68 12.15
C GLU A 42 -2.70 12.86 13.36
N LEU A 43 -1.69 12.00 13.47
CA LEU A 43 -0.78 11.95 14.62
C LEU A 43 0.60 12.44 14.17
N PRO A 44 1.11 13.60 14.61
CA PRO A 44 2.47 14.04 14.27
C PRO A 44 3.56 13.10 14.80
N ASP A 45 3.28 12.38 15.89
CA ASP A 45 4.13 11.36 16.49
C ASP A 45 3.31 10.07 16.72
N ILE A 46 3.90 8.92 16.40
CA ILE A 46 3.28 7.61 16.69
C ILE A 46 3.21 7.33 18.19
N GLY A 47 4.01 8.03 19.01
CA GLY A 47 3.94 8.03 20.47
C GLY A 47 2.53 8.21 21.02
N ASP A 48 1.73 9.03 20.33
CA ASP A 48 0.37 9.42 20.74
C ASP A 48 -0.70 8.36 20.40
N LEU A 49 -0.30 7.25 19.77
CA LEU A 49 -1.21 6.18 19.33
C LEU A 49 -2.11 5.67 20.45
N MET A 50 -1.53 5.38 21.61
CA MET A 50 -2.28 4.80 22.73
C MET A 50 -3.26 5.79 23.34
N GLU A 51 -2.90 7.07 23.38
CA GLU A 51 -3.79 8.15 23.80
C GLU A 51 -4.98 8.27 22.84
N ALA A 52 -4.71 8.35 21.53
CA ALA A 52 -5.75 8.39 20.50
C ALA A 52 -6.70 7.17 20.56
N ILE A 53 -6.20 5.96 20.82
CA ILE A 53 -7.06 4.78 21.00
C ILE A 53 -7.92 4.89 22.27
N SER A 54 -7.38 5.47 23.35
CA SER A 54 -8.07 5.60 24.64
C SER A 54 -9.22 6.61 24.60
N GLU A 55 -9.09 7.69 23.83
CA GLU A 55 -10.13 8.71 23.64
C GLU A 55 -11.35 8.17 22.87
N TYR A 56 -11.18 7.07 22.13
CA TYR A 56 -12.23 6.46 21.32
C TYR A 56 -12.49 5.00 21.76
N PRO A 57 -13.20 4.76 22.88
CA PRO A 57 -13.53 3.41 23.34
C PRO A 57 -14.29 2.55 22.31
N ALA A 58 -15.05 3.20 21.42
CA ALA A 58 -15.79 2.56 20.34
C ALA A 58 -14.94 2.20 19.11
N LEU A 59 -13.65 2.57 19.08
CA LEU A 59 -12.73 2.20 18.00
C LEU A 59 -12.51 0.68 17.99
N GLN A 60 -12.84 0.05 16.86
CA GLN A 60 -12.74 -1.39 16.63
C GLN A 60 -11.50 -1.78 15.82
N GLY A 61 -10.97 -0.85 15.04
CA GLY A 61 -9.83 -1.10 14.16
C GLY A 61 -9.50 0.13 13.35
N PHE A 62 -8.29 0.16 12.81
CA PHE A 62 -7.83 1.27 12.00
C PHE A 62 -6.84 0.80 10.95
N ASN A 63 -6.77 1.52 9.83
CA ASN A 63 -5.66 1.43 8.91
C ASN A 63 -4.50 2.29 9.39
N VAL A 64 -3.30 1.94 8.94
CA VAL A 64 -2.08 2.71 9.18
C VAL A 64 -1.47 3.07 7.84
N THR A 65 -1.11 4.34 7.67
CA THR A 65 -0.43 4.84 6.48
C THR A 65 0.89 5.53 6.84
N ILE A 66 1.50 6.18 5.85
CA ILE A 66 2.74 6.93 5.99
C ILE A 66 2.64 7.89 7.19
N PRO A 67 3.70 8.00 8.02
CA PRO A 67 4.98 7.27 7.96
C PRO A 67 5.03 6.04 8.90
N TYR A 68 3.88 5.58 9.42
CA TYR A 68 3.83 4.73 10.62
C TYR A 68 3.68 3.24 10.38
N LYS A 69 3.62 2.76 9.12
CA LYS A 69 3.41 1.33 8.84
C LYS A 69 4.46 0.41 9.48
N GLU A 70 5.69 0.88 9.67
CA GLU A 70 6.74 0.13 10.36
C GLU A 70 6.74 0.40 11.87
N GLN A 71 6.59 1.67 12.25
CA GLN A 71 6.68 2.11 13.65
C GLN A 71 5.53 1.58 14.52
N VAL A 72 4.33 1.43 13.95
CA VAL A 72 3.16 0.92 14.65
C VAL A 72 3.39 -0.48 15.21
N MET A 73 4.28 -1.28 14.59
CA MET A 73 4.55 -2.66 15.00
C MET A 73 5.01 -2.75 16.47
N GLY A 74 5.74 -1.75 16.96
CA GLY A 74 6.19 -1.68 18.36
C GLY A 74 5.07 -1.53 19.39
N TYR A 75 3.85 -1.20 18.96
CA TYR A 75 2.68 -1.00 19.82
C TYR A 75 1.73 -2.20 19.79
N LEU A 76 1.99 -3.20 18.95
CA LEU A 76 1.09 -4.32 18.73
C LEU A 76 1.35 -5.45 19.73
N ASN A 77 0.28 -6.10 20.15
CA ASN A 77 0.36 -7.30 20.98
C ASN A 77 0.56 -8.56 20.13
N GLU A 78 -0.04 -8.58 18.94
CA GLU A 78 0.05 -9.67 17.98
C GLU A 78 0.28 -9.11 16.57
N ILE A 79 1.07 -9.82 15.77
CA ILE A 79 1.28 -9.50 14.35
C ILE A 79 1.01 -10.77 13.55
N ASP A 80 0.24 -10.63 12.48
CA ASP A 80 0.03 -11.71 11.52
C ASP A 80 1.36 -12.16 10.90
N PRO A 81 1.61 -13.47 10.69
CA PRO A 81 2.89 -13.97 10.18
C PRO A 81 3.32 -13.34 8.86
N VAL A 82 2.38 -13.00 7.98
CA VAL A 82 2.68 -12.33 6.71
C VAL A 82 3.15 -10.90 6.98
N ALA A 83 2.44 -10.17 7.84
CA ALA A 83 2.81 -8.80 8.21
C ALA A 83 4.16 -8.72 8.96
N GLU A 84 4.45 -9.72 9.81
CA GLU A 84 5.73 -9.85 10.50
C GLU A 84 6.87 -10.07 9.51
N LYS A 85 6.70 -11.00 8.56
CA LYS A 85 7.68 -11.26 7.49
C LYS A 85 7.95 -10.03 6.63
N ILE A 86 6.90 -9.24 6.33
CA ILE A 86 7.01 -7.99 5.56
C ILE A 86 7.72 -6.89 6.36
N GLY A 87 7.59 -6.90 7.69
CA GLY A 87 8.08 -5.81 8.53
C GLY A 87 7.31 -4.50 8.30
N ALA A 88 6.00 -4.59 8.03
CA ALA A 88 5.09 -3.45 7.95
C ALA A 88 3.62 -3.87 8.17
N VAL A 89 2.86 -3.04 8.89
CA VAL A 89 1.43 -3.21 9.18
C VAL A 89 0.64 -2.02 8.64
N ASN A 90 -0.45 -2.28 7.90
CA ASN A 90 -1.37 -1.25 7.41
C ASN A 90 -2.82 -1.46 7.87
N VAL A 91 -3.12 -2.53 8.61
CA VAL A 91 -4.42 -2.79 9.25
C VAL A 91 -4.19 -3.24 10.68
N VAL A 92 -4.87 -2.62 11.63
CA VAL A 92 -4.90 -3.03 13.04
C VAL A 92 -6.34 -3.35 13.44
N LYS A 93 -6.54 -4.49 14.08
CA LYS A 93 -7.79 -4.90 14.73
C LYS A 93 -7.64 -4.72 16.24
N ILE A 94 -8.63 -4.09 16.87
CA ILE A 94 -8.69 -3.92 18.33
C ILE A 94 -9.62 -4.99 18.88
N ILE A 95 -9.08 -5.89 19.69
CA ILE A 95 -9.84 -6.97 20.34
C ILE A 95 -9.95 -6.63 21.83
N ARG A 96 -11.16 -6.41 22.32
CA ARG A 96 -11.42 -6.09 23.73
C ARG A 96 -12.06 -7.29 24.44
N HIS A 97 -11.48 -7.74 25.55
CA HIS A 97 -12.03 -8.85 26.34
C HIS A 97 -11.82 -8.62 27.84
N LYS A 98 -12.91 -8.53 28.62
CA LYS A 98 -12.89 -8.48 30.11
C LYS A 98 -11.83 -7.52 30.70
N GLY A 99 -11.73 -6.31 30.17
CA GLY A 99 -10.80 -5.28 30.65
C GLY A 99 -9.40 -5.32 30.04
N SER A 100 -9.08 -6.29 29.18
CA SER A 100 -7.88 -6.26 28.35
C SER A 100 -8.17 -5.81 26.92
N MET A 101 -7.14 -5.27 26.27
CA MET A 101 -7.15 -4.84 24.88
C MET A 101 -5.95 -5.46 24.18
N ILE A 102 -6.19 -6.09 23.03
CA ILE A 102 -5.17 -6.66 22.15
C ILE A 102 -5.22 -5.89 20.83
N LEU A 103 -4.09 -5.31 20.43
CA LEU A 103 -3.88 -4.74 19.12
C LEU A 103 -3.22 -5.79 18.22
N LYS A 104 -3.94 -6.24 17.20
CA LYS A 104 -3.46 -7.22 16.24
C LYS A 104 -3.22 -6.59 14.88
N GLY A 105 -1.99 -6.65 14.37
CA GLY A 105 -1.60 -6.07 13.10
C GLY A 105 -1.60 -7.05 11.93
N TYR A 106 -1.94 -6.53 10.76
CA TYR A 106 -1.99 -7.25 9.48
C TYR A 106 -1.47 -6.37 8.35
N ASN A 107 -1.19 -6.99 7.20
CA ASN A 107 -0.83 -6.29 5.97
C ASN A 107 -1.79 -6.69 4.83
N SER A 108 -2.74 -5.81 4.50
CA SER A 108 -3.68 -5.99 3.40
C SER A 108 -3.14 -5.51 2.04
N ASP A 109 -2.06 -4.72 2.03
CA ASP A 109 -1.46 -4.22 0.79
C ASP A 109 -0.93 -5.37 -0.07
N VAL A 110 -0.37 -6.43 0.52
CA VAL A 110 0.11 -7.61 -0.22
C VAL A 110 -1.00 -8.27 -1.01
N VAL A 111 -2.15 -8.51 -0.36
CA VAL A 111 -3.31 -9.11 -1.03
C VAL A 111 -3.81 -8.17 -2.13
N GLY A 112 -3.97 -6.88 -1.84
CA GLY A 112 -4.42 -5.90 -2.82
C GLY A 112 -3.51 -5.80 -4.04
N PHE A 113 -2.19 -5.81 -3.82
CA PHE A 113 -1.21 -5.81 -4.92
C PHE A 113 -1.30 -7.10 -5.72
N CYS A 114 -1.19 -8.26 -5.06
CA CYS A 114 -1.18 -9.57 -5.71
C CYS A 114 -2.40 -9.78 -6.60
N ASP A 115 -3.59 -9.51 -6.07
CA ASP A 115 -4.84 -9.73 -6.78
C ASP A 115 -5.00 -8.77 -7.95
N SER A 116 -4.51 -7.53 -7.82
CA SER A 116 -4.57 -6.54 -8.91
C SER A 116 -3.55 -6.79 -10.04
N VAL A 117 -2.37 -7.34 -9.74
CA VAL A 117 -1.30 -7.53 -10.73
C VAL A 117 -1.40 -8.90 -11.42
N ARG A 118 -1.84 -9.94 -10.70
CA ARG A 118 -1.90 -11.33 -11.17
C ARG A 118 -2.58 -11.50 -12.54
N PRO A 119 -3.71 -10.84 -12.86
CA PRO A 119 -4.37 -11.00 -14.17
C PRO A 119 -3.52 -10.48 -15.35
N LEU A 120 -2.56 -9.59 -15.08
CA LEU A 120 -1.71 -8.98 -16.10
C LEU A 120 -0.42 -9.77 -16.34
N LEU A 121 -0.01 -10.62 -15.38
CA LEU A 121 1.20 -11.40 -15.50
C LEU A 121 1.13 -12.42 -16.62
N LYS A 122 2.24 -12.56 -17.34
CA LYS A 122 2.46 -13.48 -18.46
C LYS A 122 3.60 -14.44 -18.16
N PRO A 123 3.72 -15.57 -18.89
CA PRO A 123 4.76 -16.56 -18.61
C PRO A 123 6.20 -16.02 -18.63
N TRP A 124 6.48 -14.96 -19.38
CA TRP A 124 7.80 -14.31 -19.47
C TRP A 124 8.07 -13.28 -18.36
N HIS A 125 7.07 -12.92 -17.55
CA HIS A 125 7.25 -12.04 -16.38
C HIS A 125 7.91 -12.82 -15.25
N LYS A 126 9.23 -12.98 -15.33
CA LYS A 126 10.03 -13.73 -14.35
C LYS A 126 10.73 -12.86 -13.32
N LYS A 127 11.08 -11.62 -13.67
CA LYS A 127 11.77 -10.69 -12.78
C LYS A 127 11.13 -9.30 -12.78
N ALA A 128 11.26 -8.60 -11.65
CA ALA A 128 10.64 -7.31 -11.42
C ALA A 128 11.59 -6.27 -10.81
N LEU A 129 11.57 -5.05 -11.33
CA LEU A 129 12.18 -3.86 -10.72
C LEU A 129 11.14 -3.18 -9.84
N ILE A 130 11.46 -2.97 -8.57
CA ILE A 130 10.61 -2.19 -7.65
C ILE A 130 11.28 -0.86 -7.39
N LEU A 131 10.70 0.21 -7.91
CA LEU A 131 11.23 1.57 -7.80
C LEU A 131 10.81 2.15 -6.45
N GLY A 132 11.76 2.35 -5.53
CA GLY A 132 11.54 2.80 -4.16
C GLY A 132 11.80 1.72 -3.10
N THR A 133 12.05 2.17 -1.87
CA THR A 133 12.44 1.32 -0.73
C THR A 133 11.63 1.60 0.54
N GLY A 134 10.41 2.12 0.41
CA GLY A 134 9.52 2.46 1.53
C GLY A 134 8.59 1.32 1.95
N GLY A 135 7.70 1.55 2.91
CA GLY A 135 6.80 0.51 3.43
C GLY A 135 5.93 -0.18 2.36
N ALA A 136 5.49 0.54 1.32
CA ALA A 136 4.74 -0.05 0.21
C ALA A 136 5.60 -0.98 -0.66
N SER A 137 6.89 -0.70 -0.83
CA SER A 137 7.80 -1.54 -1.62
C SER A 137 8.01 -2.89 -0.96
N LYS A 138 7.96 -2.98 0.38
CA LYS A 138 8.04 -4.27 1.09
C LYS A 138 6.84 -5.17 0.76
N ALA A 139 5.62 -4.62 0.77
CA ALA A 139 4.43 -5.39 0.41
C ALA A 139 4.49 -5.87 -1.07
N VAL A 140 4.89 -4.99 -1.98
CA VAL A 140 5.10 -5.33 -3.40
C VAL A 140 6.17 -6.42 -3.57
N TYR A 141 7.29 -6.32 -2.85
CA TYR A 141 8.38 -7.29 -2.88
C TYR A 141 7.90 -8.68 -2.48
N HIS A 142 7.22 -8.79 -1.33
CA HIS A 142 6.65 -10.05 -0.88
C HIS A 142 5.59 -10.59 -1.84
N GLY A 143 4.71 -9.73 -2.35
CA GLY A 143 3.68 -10.14 -3.29
C GLY A 143 4.24 -10.69 -4.61
N LEU A 144 5.32 -10.09 -5.14
CA LEU A 144 6.00 -10.59 -6.34
C LEU A 144 6.62 -11.97 -6.11
N ILE A 145 7.27 -12.19 -4.97
CA ILE A 145 7.80 -13.52 -4.58
C ILE A 145 6.68 -14.57 -4.53
N ASP A 146 5.54 -14.25 -3.90
CA ASP A 146 4.40 -15.16 -3.79
C ASP A 146 3.78 -15.49 -5.16
N LEU A 147 3.93 -14.60 -6.13
CA LEU A 147 3.52 -14.79 -7.53
C LEU A 147 4.59 -15.46 -8.40
N GLY A 148 5.75 -15.81 -7.84
CA GLY A 148 6.85 -16.45 -8.57
C GLY A 148 7.63 -15.50 -9.49
N VAL A 149 7.61 -14.19 -9.19
CA VAL A 149 8.37 -13.15 -9.90
C VAL A 149 9.49 -12.67 -8.99
N GLU A 150 10.74 -12.83 -9.41
CA GLU A 150 11.93 -12.44 -8.63
C GLU A 150 12.09 -10.91 -8.62
N PRO A 151 11.92 -10.23 -7.47
CA PRO A 151 12.02 -8.79 -7.39
C PRO A 151 13.44 -8.33 -7.01
N VAL A 152 13.83 -7.16 -7.51
CA VAL A 152 14.96 -6.38 -7.00
C VAL A 152 14.51 -4.94 -6.74
N LEU A 153 15.00 -4.36 -5.65
CA LEU A 153 14.71 -2.97 -5.30
C LEU A 153 15.62 -2.03 -6.08
N VAL A 154 15.07 -0.87 -6.45
CA VAL A 154 15.79 0.22 -7.11
C VAL A 154 15.65 1.48 -6.27
N SER A 155 16.76 2.18 -6.04
CA SER A 155 16.78 3.42 -5.27
C SER A 155 17.70 4.47 -5.88
N ARG A 156 17.78 5.65 -5.26
CA ARG A 156 18.70 6.73 -5.69
C ARG A 156 20.17 6.39 -5.43
N THR A 157 20.45 5.52 -4.45
CA THR A 157 21.81 5.17 -4.01
C THR A 157 21.99 3.67 -4.08
N ASN A 158 23.08 3.19 -4.68
CA ASN A 158 23.42 1.77 -4.65
C ASN A 158 23.67 1.34 -3.19
N ARG A 159 23.10 0.19 -2.82
CA ARG A 159 23.35 -0.52 -1.56
C ARG A 159 23.32 -2.01 -1.83
N ASP A 160 23.84 -2.81 -0.91
CA ASP A 160 23.81 -4.27 -1.05
C ASP A 160 22.38 -4.79 -1.30
N GLY A 161 22.20 -5.54 -2.38
CA GLY A 161 20.89 -6.04 -2.85
C GLY A 161 19.92 -5.00 -3.44
N VAL A 162 20.36 -3.75 -3.65
CA VAL A 162 19.53 -2.65 -4.19
C VAL A 162 20.25 -1.91 -5.31
N LEU A 163 19.67 -1.94 -6.51
CA LEU A 163 20.21 -1.24 -7.67
C LEU A 163 20.01 0.28 -7.55
N ALA A 164 20.95 1.06 -8.07
CA ALA A 164 20.73 2.46 -8.36
C ALA A 164 20.03 2.63 -9.71
N TYR A 165 19.26 3.71 -9.90
CA TYR A 165 18.65 4.05 -11.20
C TYR A 165 19.68 4.11 -12.35
N GLY A 166 20.90 4.61 -12.07
CA GLY A 166 21.98 4.67 -13.06
C GLY A 166 22.56 3.31 -13.47
N GLU A 167 22.19 2.23 -12.79
CA GLU A 167 22.64 0.86 -13.08
C GLU A 167 21.65 0.09 -13.97
N LEU A 168 20.53 0.70 -14.38
CA LEU A 168 19.53 0.05 -15.24
C LEU A 168 20.04 -0.02 -16.70
N THR A 169 20.91 -0.98 -16.97
CA THR A 169 21.47 -1.22 -18.32
C THR A 169 20.46 -1.90 -19.26
N PRO A 170 20.71 -1.96 -20.58
CA PRO A 170 19.88 -2.71 -21.52
C PRO A 170 19.70 -4.18 -21.17
N GLU A 171 20.72 -4.82 -20.59
CA GLU A 171 20.66 -6.22 -20.16
C GLU A 171 19.68 -6.38 -19.00
N ILE A 172 19.74 -5.48 -18.01
CA ILE A 172 18.80 -5.47 -16.87
C ILE A 172 17.39 -5.18 -17.37
N MET A 173 17.17 -4.16 -18.18
CA MET A 173 15.83 -3.88 -18.71
C MET A 173 15.29 -5.04 -19.56
N ASN A 174 16.16 -5.76 -20.27
CA ASN A 174 15.72 -6.93 -21.01
C ASN A 174 15.35 -8.11 -20.09
N GLU A 175 16.02 -8.29 -18.96
CA GLU A 175 15.75 -9.36 -18.01
C GLU A 175 14.52 -9.07 -17.13
N TYR A 176 14.34 -7.83 -16.70
CA TYR A 176 13.30 -7.41 -15.77
C TYR A 176 12.08 -6.82 -16.48
N LYS A 177 11.14 -7.70 -16.85
CA LYS A 177 9.93 -7.34 -17.62
C LYS A 177 8.77 -6.78 -16.79
N VAL A 178 8.88 -6.73 -15.47
CA VAL A 178 7.90 -6.06 -14.60
C VAL A 178 8.58 -4.88 -13.93
N VAL A 179 7.95 -3.70 -13.97
CA VAL A 179 8.48 -2.49 -13.33
C VAL A 179 7.37 -1.89 -12.47
N VAL A 180 7.59 -1.82 -11.15
CA VAL A 180 6.60 -1.33 -10.20
C VAL A 180 7.08 -0.03 -9.56
N ASN A 181 6.39 1.08 -9.81
CA ASN A 181 6.65 2.33 -9.11
C ASN A 181 5.99 2.33 -7.73
N THR A 182 6.80 2.42 -6.68
CA THR A 182 6.36 2.57 -5.29
C THR A 182 6.80 3.89 -4.67
N THR A 183 7.35 4.79 -5.48
CA THR A 183 7.75 6.14 -5.07
C THR A 183 6.57 7.11 -5.16
N PRO A 184 6.62 8.27 -4.46
CA PRO A 184 5.62 9.33 -4.64
C PRO A 184 5.77 10.14 -5.93
N LEU A 185 6.75 9.83 -6.80
CA LEU A 185 6.98 10.59 -8.05
C LEU A 185 5.78 10.45 -8.99
N GLY A 186 5.24 11.58 -9.45
CA GLY A 186 4.02 11.64 -10.26
C GLY A 186 2.76 11.92 -9.46
N MET A 187 2.84 12.07 -8.13
CA MET A 187 1.72 12.47 -7.27
C MET A 187 1.57 14.00 -7.25
N TYR A 188 0.35 14.51 -7.09
CA TYR A 188 0.11 15.95 -6.87
C TYR A 188 0.93 16.51 -5.68
N PRO A 189 1.54 17.70 -5.79
CA PRO A 189 1.49 18.63 -6.94
C PRO A 189 2.51 18.35 -8.07
N HIS A 190 3.40 17.37 -7.89
CA HIS A 190 4.53 17.03 -8.77
C HIS A 190 4.17 15.97 -9.82
N MET A 191 3.07 16.20 -10.55
CA MET A 191 2.55 15.22 -11.51
C MET A 191 3.39 15.09 -12.80
N ASP A 192 4.29 16.04 -13.02
CA ASP A 192 5.27 16.07 -14.11
C ASP A 192 6.58 15.34 -13.78
N GLU A 193 6.68 14.76 -12.59
CA GLU A 193 7.80 13.92 -12.19
C GLU A 193 7.50 12.43 -12.43
N CYS A 194 8.53 11.65 -12.71
CA CYS A 194 8.45 10.19 -12.81
C CYS A 194 9.80 9.57 -12.46
N PRO A 195 9.85 8.27 -12.11
CA PRO A 195 11.11 7.56 -11.94
C PRO A 195 12.00 7.65 -13.19
N ASP A 196 13.29 7.87 -12.99
CA ASP A 196 14.27 8.01 -14.07
C ASP A 196 14.80 6.64 -14.50
N ILE A 197 14.02 5.95 -15.33
CA ILE A 197 14.37 4.67 -15.94
C ILE A 197 14.61 4.86 -17.45
N PRO A 198 15.36 3.97 -18.12
CA PRO A 198 15.57 4.06 -19.57
C PRO A 198 14.33 3.60 -20.36
N TYR A 199 13.28 4.44 -20.39
CA TYR A 199 11.99 4.14 -21.03
C TYR A 199 12.10 3.63 -22.46
N GLN A 200 13.08 4.10 -23.23
CA GLN A 200 13.35 3.67 -24.60
C GLN A 200 13.73 2.19 -24.76
N LEU A 201 14.02 1.51 -23.65
CA LEU A 201 14.33 0.08 -23.61
C LEU A 201 13.11 -0.78 -23.24
N LEU A 202 11.97 -0.14 -22.93
CA LEU A 202 10.71 -0.84 -22.71
C LEU A 202 10.18 -1.40 -24.05
N THR A 203 9.37 -2.45 -23.93
CA THR A 203 8.81 -3.20 -25.06
C THR A 203 7.40 -3.66 -24.72
N PRO A 204 6.62 -4.18 -25.69
CA PRO A 204 5.30 -4.78 -25.41
C PRO A 204 5.29 -5.96 -24.45
N GLU A 205 6.45 -6.54 -24.12
CA GLU A 205 6.56 -7.59 -23.11
C GLU A 205 6.57 -7.03 -21.68
N HIS A 206 6.82 -5.72 -21.52
CA HIS A 206 6.91 -5.10 -20.21
C HIS A 206 5.54 -4.80 -19.60
N LEU A 207 5.45 -4.96 -18.29
CA LEU A 207 4.35 -4.51 -17.45
C LEU A 207 4.86 -3.41 -16.50
N CYS A 208 4.31 -2.21 -16.64
CA CYS A 208 4.61 -1.08 -15.76
C CYS A 208 3.42 -0.80 -14.84
N TYR A 209 3.58 -1.08 -13.55
CA TYR A 209 2.56 -0.88 -12.53
C TYR A 209 2.91 0.34 -11.68
N ASP A 210 2.03 1.32 -11.58
CA ASP A 210 2.17 2.46 -10.67
C ASP A 210 1.27 2.27 -9.47
N LEU A 211 1.79 2.37 -8.24
CA LEU A 211 0.95 2.35 -7.03
C LEU A 211 0.14 3.64 -6.89
N LEU A 212 0.52 4.71 -7.57
CA LEU A 212 -0.28 5.91 -7.65
C LEU A 212 -1.58 5.64 -8.42
N TYR A 213 -2.64 6.30 -7.98
CA TYR A 213 -3.98 6.22 -8.57
C TYR A 213 -4.56 7.60 -8.88
N ASN A 214 -3.90 8.66 -8.41
CA ASN A 214 -4.27 10.04 -8.69
C ASN A 214 -2.99 10.80 -9.05
N PRO A 215 -2.79 11.17 -10.34
CA PRO A 215 -3.76 11.06 -11.45
C PRO A 215 -4.04 9.63 -11.93
N ASP A 216 -5.13 9.42 -12.67
CA ASP A 216 -5.52 8.11 -13.23
C ASP A 216 -4.43 7.53 -14.16
N VAL A 217 -3.70 8.39 -14.86
CA VAL A 217 -2.55 8.04 -15.71
C VAL A 217 -1.38 8.95 -15.32
N THR A 218 -0.36 8.38 -14.70
CA THR A 218 0.86 9.09 -14.31
C THR A 218 1.81 9.30 -15.49
N LEU A 219 2.80 10.20 -15.33
CA LEU A 219 3.83 10.38 -16.35
C LEU A 219 4.66 9.10 -16.57
N PHE A 220 4.91 8.32 -15.52
CA PHE A 220 5.55 7.00 -15.61
C PHE A 220 4.76 6.07 -16.55
N MET A 221 3.45 5.94 -16.33
CA MET A 221 2.59 5.11 -17.18
C MET A 221 2.53 5.64 -18.61
N LYS A 222 2.39 6.95 -18.80
CA LYS A 222 2.35 7.55 -20.12
C LYS A 222 3.63 7.24 -20.92
N ARG A 223 4.80 7.49 -20.34
CA ARG A 223 6.10 7.23 -20.99
C ARG A 223 6.32 5.74 -21.25
N ALA A 224 5.86 4.86 -20.37
CA ALA A 224 5.93 3.42 -20.59
C ALA A 224 5.04 2.96 -21.77
N ALA A 225 3.82 3.49 -21.86
CA ALA A 225 2.90 3.19 -22.94
C ALA A 225 3.39 3.69 -24.31
N ASP A 226 4.13 4.80 -24.36
CA ASP A 226 4.74 5.32 -25.60
C ASP A 226 5.72 4.30 -26.25
N TYR A 227 6.28 3.37 -25.47
CA TYR A 227 7.12 2.26 -25.94
C TYR A 227 6.39 0.91 -25.97
N GLY A 228 5.07 0.93 -25.86
CA GLY A 228 4.20 -0.24 -26.02
C GLY A 228 4.01 -1.11 -24.77
N ALA A 229 4.58 -0.73 -23.62
CA ALA A 229 4.40 -1.49 -22.39
C ALA A 229 2.93 -1.49 -21.93
N VAL A 230 2.50 -2.59 -21.30
CA VAL A 230 1.21 -2.65 -20.60
C VAL A 230 1.32 -1.83 -19.32
N THR A 231 0.35 -0.98 -19.03
CA THR A 231 0.38 -0.13 -17.83
C THR A 231 -0.85 -0.33 -16.94
N LYS A 232 -0.66 -0.15 -15.63
CA LYS A 232 -1.73 -0.23 -14.62
C LYS A 232 -1.46 0.75 -13.48
N ASN A 233 -2.51 1.42 -13.02
CA ASN A 233 -2.46 2.28 -11.83
C ASN A 233 -2.88 1.50 -10.56
N GLY A 234 -2.73 2.14 -9.40
CA GLY A 234 -2.93 1.52 -8.09
C GLY A 234 -4.37 1.51 -7.59
N LEU A 235 -5.36 1.98 -8.37
CA LEU A 235 -6.73 2.13 -7.89
C LEU A 235 -7.35 0.80 -7.46
N GLU A 236 -7.14 -0.25 -8.26
CA GLU A 236 -7.66 -1.58 -7.94
C GLU A 236 -7.00 -2.16 -6.68
N MET A 237 -5.69 -2.02 -6.53
CA MET A 237 -4.98 -2.40 -5.30
C MET A 237 -5.53 -1.66 -4.09
N LEU A 238 -5.79 -0.35 -4.22
CA LEU A 238 -6.34 0.50 -3.17
C LEU A 238 -7.74 0.04 -2.73
N LEU A 239 -8.58 -0.39 -3.66
CA LEU A 239 -9.91 -0.93 -3.35
C LEU A 239 -9.82 -2.31 -2.69
N LEU A 240 -9.00 -3.21 -3.25
CA LEU A 240 -8.83 -4.58 -2.77
C LEU A 240 -8.28 -4.62 -1.34
N GLN A 241 -7.25 -3.81 -1.03
CA GLN A 241 -6.73 -3.74 0.34
C GLN A 241 -7.77 -3.21 1.33
N ALA A 242 -8.70 -2.34 0.90
CA ALA A 242 -9.75 -1.80 1.74
C ALA A 242 -10.82 -2.87 2.04
N PHE A 243 -11.18 -3.68 1.06
CA PHE A 243 -12.05 -4.85 1.27
C PHE A 243 -11.44 -5.84 2.26
N VAL A 244 -10.14 -6.14 2.11
CA VAL A 244 -9.43 -7.04 3.04
C VAL A 244 -9.39 -6.45 4.45
N SER A 245 -9.14 -5.14 4.58
CA SER A 245 -9.19 -4.44 5.88
C SER A 245 -10.55 -4.61 6.57
N TRP A 246 -11.65 -4.42 5.81
CA TRP A 246 -13.01 -4.63 6.31
C TRP A 246 -13.24 -6.07 6.79
N ASN A 247 -12.80 -7.05 6.00
CA ASN A 247 -12.94 -8.47 6.35
C ASN A 247 -12.14 -8.83 7.61
N ILE A 248 -10.94 -8.28 7.76
CA ILE A 248 -10.11 -8.46 8.96
C ILE A 248 -10.84 -7.95 10.20
N TRP A 249 -11.38 -6.73 10.17
CA TRP A 249 -12.09 -6.17 11.32
C TRP A 249 -13.35 -6.96 11.69
N ASN A 250 -14.04 -7.53 10.71
CA ASN A 250 -15.28 -8.30 10.93
C ASN A 250 -15.06 -9.82 11.12
N SER A 251 -13.83 -10.30 10.97
CA SER A 251 -13.48 -11.68 11.31
C SER A 251 -13.77 -11.96 12.79
N LYS A 252 -14.14 -13.21 13.11
CA LYS A 252 -14.31 -13.65 14.49
C LYS A 252 -12.97 -13.77 15.21
#